data_AF-A0A6L7WA49-F1
#
_entry.id   AF-A0A6L7WA49-F1
#
_cell.length_a   1.000
_cell.length_b   1.000
_cell.length_c   1.000
_cell.angle_alpha   90.00
_cell.angle_beta   90.00
_cell.angle_gamma   90.00
#
_symmetry.space_group_name_H-M   'P 1'
#
loop_
_entity.id
_entity.type
_entity.pdbx_description
1 polymer ?
#
loop_
_entity_poly.entity_id
_entity_poly.type
_entity_poly.pdbx_seq_one_letter_code
_entity_poly.pdbx_strand_id
1 'polypeptide(L)'
;MNLDPAAISLKKNGDKIEALIHGKTSFVDRLARAFPHSNPDQFVSLMDELGHEIGIIENPKKLDDTSRNLLEAELKAIYFVPTISAITSVVAKGTGSQWTVDTDDGEYTFRILGRDALKGDEPPAIEITDENGKRYKIDNYWDLDAESRDLTSDLLPDKVIKARYYTRSFSSSRSGKSRGSSSRGSSSGSSGMGGSIGIR
;
A
#
# COMPACT_ATOMS: atom_id res chain seq x y z
N MET A 1 -12.57 -27.44 -16.23
CA MET A 1 -11.84 -28.64 -16.74
C MET A 1 -10.36 -28.44 -16.43
N ASN A 2 -9.65 -29.43 -15.90
CA ASN A 2 -8.22 -29.27 -15.60
C ASN A 2 -7.41 -29.43 -16.89
N LEU A 3 -6.56 -28.45 -17.15
CA LEU A 3 -5.74 -28.39 -18.34
C LEU A 3 -4.32 -28.85 -17.99
N ASP A 4 -3.76 -29.74 -18.79
CA ASP A 4 -2.36 -30.16 -18.65
C ASP A 4 -1.43 -29.01 -19.05
N PRO A 5 -0.61 -28.44 -18.13
CA PRO A 5 0.28 -27.33 -18.45
C PRO A 5 1.25 -27.62 -19.60
N ALA A 6 1.64 -28.89 -19.82
CA ALA A 6 2.55 -29.26 -20.90
C ALA A 6 1.89 -29.22 -22.29
N ALA A 7 0.55 -29.22 -22.35
CA ALA A 7 -0.23 -29.24 -23.58
C ALA A 7 -0.88 -27.88 -23.91
N ILE A 8 -0.50 -26.82 -23.19
CA ILE A 8 -1.02 -25.47 -23.33
C ILE A 8 0.12 -24.53 -23.66
N SER A 9 -0.15 -23.54 -24.52
CA SER A 9 0.69 -22.35 -24.60
C SER A 9 -0.18 -21.10 -24.58
N LEU A 10 0.33 -20.06 -23.92
CA LEU A 10 -0.30 -18.75 -23.79
C LEU A 10 0.50 -17.74 -24.60
N LYS A 11 -0.20 -16.89 -25.32
CA LYS A 11 0.40 -15.77 -26.07
C LYS A 11 -0.44 -14.52 -25.89
N LYS A 12 0.23 -13.37 -25.85
CA LYS A 12 -0.44 -12.08 -25.83
C LYS A 12 -0.60 -11.56 -27.26
N ASN A 13 -1.81 -11.17 -27.63
CA ASN A 13 -2.14 -10.58 -28.92
C ASN A 13 -2.91 -9.27 -28.68
N GLY A 14 -2.18 -8.15 -28.66
CA GLY A 14 -2.69 -6.87 -28.18
C GLY A 14 -3.05 -6.96 -26.69
N ASP A 15 -4.30 -6.64 -26.36
CA ASP A 15 -4.80 -6.69 -24.99
C ASP A 15 -5.40 -8.06 -24.62
N LYS A 16 -5.56 -8.97 -25.59
CA LYS A 16 -6.14 -10.31 -25.35
C LYS A 16 -5.05 -11.36 -25.15
N ILE A 17 -5.39 -12.38 -24.37
CA ILE A 17 -4.55 -13.58 -24.21
C ILE A 17 -5.16 -14.68 -25.08
N GLU A 18 -4.35 -15.34 -25.88
CA GLU A 18 -4.71 -16.54 -26.62
C GLU A 18 -4.14 -17.77 -25.92
N ALA A 19 -4.98 -18.75 -25.66
CA ALA A 19 -4.59 -20.05 -25.15
C ALA A 19 -4.74 -21.10 -26.25
N LEU A 20 -3.63 -21.71 -26.66
CA LEU A 20 -3.64 -22.88 -27.54
C LEU A 20 -3.75 -24.13 -26.67
N ILE A 21 -4.90 -24.80 -26.70
CA ILE A 21 -5.22 -25.97 -25.88
C ILE A 21 -5.51 -27.14 -26.84
N HIS A 22 -4.70 -28.19 -26.83
CA HIS A 22 -4.86 -29.35 -27.72
C HIS A 22 -5.04 -28.99 -29.21
N GLY A 23 -4.34 -27.96 -29.69
CA GLY A 23 -4.43 -27.49 -31.08
C GLY A 23 -5.62 -26.57 -31.40
N LYS A 24 -6.49 -26.28 -30.42
CA LYS A 24 -7.56 -25.30 -30.55
C LYS A 24 -7.17 -23.99 -29.84
N THR A 25 -7.28 -22.87 -30.55
CA THR A 25 -7.11 -21.54 -29.94
C THR A 25 -8.40 -21.10 -29.26
N SER A 26 -8.28 -20.68 -28.01
CA SER A 26 -9.34 -20.05 -27.22
C SER A 26 -8.87 -18.67 -26.77
N PHE A 27 -9.77 -17.68 -26.75
CA PHE A 27 -9.45 -16.34 -26.26
C PHE A 27 -9.76 -16.26 -24.77
N VAL A 28 -8.75 -15.87 -23.99
CA VAL A 28 -8.82 -15.66 -22.56
C VAL A 28 -8.97 -14.15 -22.31
N ASP A 29 -10.05 -13.79 -21.64
CA ASP A 29 -10.36 -12.42 -21.25
C ASP A 29 -9.90 -12.12 -19.83
N ARG A 30 -10.04 -13.10 -18.92
CA ARG A 30 -9.67 -12.94 -17.51
C ARG A 30 -8.95 -14.15 -16.95
N LEU A 31 -7.89 -13.89 -16.18
CA LEU A 31 -7.23 -14.87 -15.33
C LEU A 31 -7.72 -14.73 -13.90
N ALA A 32 -7.97 -15.84 -13.20
CA ALA A 32 -8.26 -15.81 -11.78
C ALA A 32 -7.61 -16.93 -10.99
N ARG A 33 -7.13 -16.62 -9.79
CA ARG A 33 -6.72 -17.64 -8.81
C ARG A 33 -7.98 -18.30 -8.24
N ALA A 34 -8.12 -19.61 -8.40
CA ALA A 34 -9.25 -20.36 -7.85
C ALA A 34 -9.20 -20.43 -6.31
N PHE A 35 -7.99 -20.45 -5.73
CA PHE A 35 -7.76 -20.61 -4.30
C PHE A 35 -6.75 -19.58 -3.76
N PRO A 36 -7.07 -18.27 -3.76
CA PRO A 36 -6.11 -17.21 -3.49
C PRO A 36 -5.49 -17.25 -2.08
N HIS A 37 -6.19 -17.84 -1.10
CA HIS A 37 -5.70 -17.92 0.28
C HIS A 37 -4.97 -19.22 0.61
N SER A 38 -5.46 -20.36 0.13
CA SER A 38 -4.90 -21.67 0.46
C SER A 38 -3.83 -22.13 -0.53
N ASN A 39 -3.96 -21.79 -1.81
CA ASN A 39 -3.01 -22.17 -2.86
C ASN A 39 -2.74 -20.99 -3.80
N PRO A 40 -2.06 -19.92 -3.32
CA PRO A 40 -1.93 -18.67 -4.07
C PRO A 40 -1.20 -18.81 -5.42
N ASP A 41 -0.31 -19.79 -5.55
CA ASP A 41 0.52 -19.99 -6.73
C ASP A 41 0.07 -21.18 -7.60
N GLN A 42 -1.13 -21.72 -7.33
CA GLN A 42 -1.69 -22.88 -8.03
C GLN A 42 -3.13 -22.61 -8.45
N PHE A 43 -3.63 -23.42 -9.39
CA PHE A 43 -5.02 -23.38 -9.87
C PHE A 43 -5.42 -22.01 -10.41
N VAL A 44 -4.95 -21.71 -11.63
CA VAL A 44 -5.32 -20.49 -12.35
C VAL A 44 -6.40 -20.82 -13.36
N SER A 45 -7.58 -20.25 -13.17
CA SER A 45 -8.72 -20.36 -14.09
C SER A 45 -8.56 -19.38 -15.25
N LEU A 46 -8.73 -19.89 -16.47
CA LEU A 46 -8.81 -19.13 -17.71
C LEU A 46 -10.29 -18.91 -18.03
N MET A 47 -10.72 -17.65 -18.12
CA MET A 47 -12.11 -17.31 -18.43
C MET A 47 -12.24 -16.60 -19.77
N ASP A 48 -13.32 -16.89 -20.49
CA ASP A 48 -13.71 -16.16 -21.70
C ASP A 48 -14.43 -14.84 -21.36
N GLU A 49 -14.77 -14.08 -22.40
CA GLU A 49 -15.47 -12.78 -22.29
C GLU A 49 -16.89 -12.88 -21.71
N LEU A 50 -17.50 -14.08 -21.73
CA LEU A 50 -18.80 -14.35 -21.12
C LEU A 50 -18.65 -14.75 -19.65
N GLY A 51 -17.42 -14.85 -19.14
CA GLY A 51 -17.10 -15.30 -17.80
C GLY A 51 -17.15 -16.82 -17.62
N HIS A 52 -17.27 -17.60 -18.71
CA HIS A 52 -17.20 -19.05 -18.63
C HIS A 52 -15.76 -19.52 -18.49
N GLU A 53 -15.56 -20.52 -17.62
CA GLU A 53 -14.26 -21.16 -17.47
C GLU A 53 -13.94 -22.01 -18.71
N ILE A 54 -12.86 -21.64 -19.40
CA ILE A 54 -12.24 -22.44 -20.47
C ILE A 54 -11.53 -23.63 -19.84
N GLY A 55 -10.81 -23.40 -18.73
CA GLY A 55 -10.21 -24.45 -17.92
C GLY A 55 -9.27 -23.91 -16.84
N ILE A 56 -8.71 -24.82 -16.03
CA ILE A 56 -7.82 -24.51 -14.91
C ILE A 56 -6.43 -25.07 -15.17
N ILE A 57 -5.42 -24.22 -15.03
CA ILE A 57 -4.01 -24.63 -14.98
C ILE A 57 -3.69 -24.93 -13.50
N GLU A 58 -3.58 -26.22 -13.14
CA GLU A 58 -3.33 -26.62 -11.76
C GLU A 58 -1.98 -26.14 -11.23
N ASN A 59 -0.91 -26.30 -12.04
CA ASN A 59 0.44 -25.93 -11.66
C ASN A 59 1.09 -25.06 -12.73
N PRO A 60 0.98 -23.73 -12.64
CA PRO A 60 1.58 -22.80 -13.59
C PRO A 60 3.10 -22.97 -13.78
N LYS A 61 3.82 -23.51 -12.80
CA LYS A 61 5.27 -23.74 -12.89
C LYS A 61 5.65 -24.80 -13.94
N LYS A 62 4.69 -25.61 -14.40
CA LYS A 62 4.89 -26.62 -15.44
C LYS A 62 4.63 -26.10 -16.87
N LEU A 63 4.19 -24.85 -17.02
CA LEU A 63 4.09 -24.20 -18.33
C LEU A 63 5.49 -23.98 -18.92
N ASP A 64 5.56 -23.83 -20.24
CA ASP A 64 6.77 -23.29 -20.87
C ASP A 64 7.07 -21.88 -20.35
N ASP A 65 8.34 -21.47 -20.40
CA ASP A 65 8.78 -20.21 -19.78
C ASP A 65 8.06 -18.98 -20.35
N THR A 66 7.68 -18.98 -21.64
CA THR A 66 6.98 -17.85 -22.25
C THR A 66 5.58 -17.73 -21.67
N SER A 67 4.84 -18.84 -21.64
CA SER A 67 3.49 -18.90 -21.08
C SER A 67 3.47 -18.61 -19.59
N ARG A 68 4.44 -19.14 -18.82
CA ARG A 68 4.56 -18.90 -17.39
C ARG A 68 4.79 -17.42 -17.09
N ASN A 69 5.77 -16.81 -17.76
CA ASN A 69 6.11 -15.39 -17.55
C ASN A 69 4.93 -14.47 -17.90
N LEU A 70 4.22 -14.77 -19.00
CA LEU A 70 3.00 -14.03 -19.36
C LEU A 70 1.94 -14.15 -18.27
N LEU A 71 1.61 -15.38 -17.86
CA LEU A 71 0.59 -15.61 -16.84
C LEU A 71 0.95 -14.97 -15.49
N GLU A 72 2.22 -15.04 -15.07
CA GLU A 72 2.69 -14.39 -13.84
C GLU A 72 2.57 -12.86 -13.93
N ALA A 73 2.94 -12.25 -15.07
CA ALA A 73 2.80 -10.81 -15.27
C ALA A 73 1.33 -10.34 -15.21
N GLU A 74 0.43 -11.09 -15.84
CA GLU A 74 -1.00 -10.79 -15.85
C GLU A 74 -1.63 -10.99 -14.46
N LEU A 75 -1.31 -12.08 -13.76
CA LEU A 75 -1.76 -12.28 -12.38
C LEU A 75 -1.21 -11.21 -11.44
N LYS A 76 0.04 -10.78 -11.65
CA LYS A 76 0.62 -9.68 -10.89
C LYS A 76 -0.15 -8.39 -11.13
N ALA A 77 -0.49 -8.07 -12.38
CA ALA A 77 -1.30 -6.89 -12.70
C ALA A 77 -2.68 -6.91 -12.04
N ILE A 78 -3.27 -8.09 -11.82
CA ILE A 78 -4.58 -8.28 -11.20
C ILE A 78 -4.50 -8.21 -9.65
N TYR A 79 -3.52 -8.89 -9.06
CA TYR A 79 -3.52 -9.18 -7.62
C TYR A 79 -2.48 -8.43 -6.81
N PHE A 80 -1.44 -7.87 -7.44
CA PHE A 80 -0.41 -7.10 -6.75
C PHE A 80 -0.88 -5.66 -6.58
N VAL A 81 -0.66 -5.10 -5.37
CA VAL A 81 -0.91 -3.70 -5.05
C VAL A 81 0.46 -3.04 -4.89
N PRO A 82 0.98 -2.35 -5.92
CA PRO A 82 2.29 -1.72 -5.87
C PRO A 82 2.39 -0.67 -4.77
N THR A 83 3.57 -0.61 -4.14
CA THR A 83 3.88 0.43 -3.15
C THR A 83 4.53 1.61 -3.85
N ILE A 84 3.86 2.75 -3.89
CA ILE A 84 4.37 4.00 -4.46
C ILE A 84 5.44 4.59 -3.53
N SER A 85 6.64 4.77 -4.07
CA SER A 85 7.77 5.42 -3.40
C SER A 85 7.96 6.88 -3.81
N ALA A 86 7.53 7.27 -5.01
CA ALA A 86 7.57 8.66 -5.49
C ALA A 86 6.46 8.93 -6.50
N ILE A 87 6.03 10.19 -6.58
CA ILE A 87 5.03 10.68 -7.53
C ILE A 87 5.76 11.69 -8.42
N THR A 88 6.00 11.31 -9.67
CA THR A 88 6.87 12.08 -10.58
C THR A 88 6.08 13.04 -11.45
N SER A 89 4.78 12.81 -11.65
CA SER A 89 3.92 13.69 -12.43
C SER A 89 2.44 13.55 -12.07
N VAL A 90 1.73 14.68 -12.03
CA VAL A 90 0.26 14.73 -11.92
C VAL A 90 -0.25 15.76 -12.93
N VAL A 91 -0.98 15.29 -13.95
CA VAL A 91 -1.47 16.13 -15.06
C VAL A 91 -2.99 16.05 -15.14
N ALA A 92 -3.67 17.20 -14.99
CA ALA A 92 -5.12 17.28 -15.17
C ALA A 92 -5.54 16.86 -16.60
N LYS A 93 -6.54 15.98 -16.70
CA LYS A 93 -7.09 15.45 -17.96
C LYS A 93 -8.61 15.35 -17.84
N GLY A 94 -9.34 16.26 -18.48
CA GLY A 94 -10.81 16.27 -18.41
C GLY A 94 -11.30 16.34 -16.95
N THR A 95 -12.14 15.39 -16.55
CA THR A 95 -12.68 15.31 -15.17
C THR A 95 -11.73 14.69 -14.14
N GLY A 96 -10.57 14.16 -14.56
CA GLY A 96 -9.64 13.45 -13.70
C GLY A 96 -8.20 13.95 -13.85
N SER A 97 -7.25 13.14 -13.38
CA SER A 97 -5.81 13.41 -13.57
C SER A 97 -5.06 12.14 -13.94
N GLN A 98 -4.05 12.27 -14.78
CA GLN A 98 -3.10 11.22 -15.12
C GLN A 98 -1.88 11.38 -14.21
N TRP A 99 -1.48 10.28 -13.58
CA TRP A 99 -0.38 10.20 -12.64
C TRP A 99 0.73 9.35 -13.24
N THR A 100 1.97 9.75 -13.00
CA THR A 100 3.16 8.90 -13.19
C THR A 100 3.85 8.75 -11.84
N VAL A 101 4.15 7.50 -11.47
CA VAL A 101 4.68 7.14 -10.15
C VAL A 101 5.76 6.09 -10.27
N ASP A 102 6.70 6.13 -9.33
CA ASP A 102 7.66 5.06 -9.11
C ASP A 102 7.14 4.15 -7.99
N THR A 103 7.16 2.84 -8.23
CA THR A 103 6.77 1.82 -7.26
C THR A 103 7.92 0.87 -6.96
N ASP A 104 7.72 0.02 -5.95
CA ASP A 104 8.60 -1.10 -5.60
C ASP A 104 8.84 -2.10 -6.75
N ASP A 105 8.06 -2.03 -7.82
CA ASP A 105 8.13 -2.95 -8.94
C ASP A 105 8.12 -2.30 -10.34
N GLY A 106 8.37 -0.99 -10.42
CA GLY A 106 8.58 -0.28 -11.67
C GLY A 106 7.87 1.08 -11.73
N GLU A 107 7.91 1.70 -12.90
CA GLU A 107 7.13 2.92 -13.14
C GLU A 107 5.71 2.54 -13.59
N TYR A 108 4.71 3.26 -13.08
CA TYR A 108 3.33 3.17 -13.55
C TYR A 108 2.80 4.52 -14.00
N THR A 109 2.02 4.49 -15.09
CA THR A 109 1.19 5.62 -15.52
C THR A 109 -0.28 5.18 -15.52
N PHE A 110 -1.11 5.87 -14.76
CA PHE A 110 -2.54 5.56 -14.62
C PHE A 110 -3.37 6.82 -14.42
N ARG A 111 -4.69 6.70 -14.53
CA ARG A 111 -5.62 7.82 -14.39
C ARG A 111 -6.55 7.61 -13.22
N ILE A 112 -6.76 8.67 -12.43
CA ILE A 112 -7.77 8.71 -11.36
C ILE A 112 -8.85 9.73 -11.69
N LEU A 113 -10.08 9.47 -11.24
CA LEU A 113 -11.23 10.34 -11.52
C LEU A 113 -11.38 11.51 -10.54
N GLY A 114 -10.74 11.45 -9.38
CA GLY A 114 -10.82 12.53 -8.39
C GLY A 114 -10.37 12.09 -7.00
N ARG A 115 -10.66 12.92 -6.00
CA ARG A 115 -10.24 12.72 -4.60
C ARG A 115 -10.72 11.39 -4.00
N ASP A 116 -11.90 10.92 -4.39
CA ASP A 116 -12.48 9.67 -3.86
C ASP A 116 -11.70 8.42 -4.26
N ALA A 117 -10.81 8.54 -5.26
CA ALA A 117 -9.86 7.50 -5.61
C ALA A 117 -8.77 7.28 -4.53
N LEU A 118 -8.53 8.27 -3.67
CA LEU A 118 -7.56 8.21 -2.58
C LEU A 118 -8.26 7.96 -1.24
N LYS A 119 -8.00 6.81 -0.63
CA LYS A 119 -8.56 6.42 0.66
C LYS A 119 -7.48 6.43 1.74
N GLY A 120 -7.65 7.29 2.72
CA GLY A 120 -6.81 7.34 3.93
C GLY A 120 -7.48 6.70 5.14
N ASP A 121 -7.96 5.46 5.00
CA ASP A 121 -8.69 4.76 6.08
C ASP A 121 -7.76 4.32 7.22
N GLU A 122 -6.48 4.09 6.91
CA GLU A 122 -5.42 3.77 7.89
C GLU A 122 -4.29 4.81 7.82
N PRO A 123 -4.49 6.07 8.26
CA PRO A 123 -3.45 7.10 8.19
C PRO A 123 -2.15 6.68 8.92
N PRO A 124 -0.96 7.03 8.39
CA PRO A 124 -0.72 7.93 7.25
C PRO A 124 -0.72 7.22 5.89
N ALA A 125 -1.12 5.94 5.83
CA ALA A 125 -1.20 5.21 4.59
C ALA A 125 -2.34 5.71 3.71
N ILE A 126 -2.18 5.56 2.39
CA ILE A 126 -3.18 5.91 1.38
C ILE A 126 -3.30 4.75 0.41
N GLU A 127 -4.51 4.24 0.21
CA GLU A 127 -4.84 3.37 -0.92
C GLU A 127 -5.33 4.24 -2.08
N ILE A 128 -4.79 4.02 -3.28
CA ILE A 128 -5.18 4.73 -4.51
C ILE A 128 -5.79 3.72 -5.47
N THR A 129 -6.95 4.00 -6.04
CA THR A 129 -7.59 3.16 -7.06
C THR A 129 -7.69 3.92 -8.38
N ASP A 130 -7.17 3.35 -9.46
CA ASP A 130 -7.28 3.96 -10.79
C ASP A 130 -8.67 3.74 -11.43
N GLU A 131 -8.91 4.34 -12.59
CA GLU A 131 -10.18 4.23 -13.32
C GLU A 131 -10.51 2.80 -13.80
N ASN A 132 -9.50 1.93 -13.87
CA ASN A 132 -9.65 0.51 -14.23
C ASN A 132 -9.80 -0.38 -12.99
N GLY A 133 -9.81 0.20 -11.78
CA GLY A 133 -9.95 -0.52 -10.52
C GLY A 133 -8.63 -1.12 -9.99
N LYS A 134 -7.49 -0.87 -10.63
CA LYS A 134 -6.20 -1.32 -10.10
C LYS A 134 -5.84 -0.46 -8.89
N ARG A 135 -5.30 -1.12 -7.87
CA ARG A 135 -4.96 -0.50 -6.59
C ARG A 135 -3.46 -0.31 -6.46
N TYR A 136 -3.11 0.79 -5.81
CA TYR A 136 -1.77 1.17 -5.41
C TYR A 136 -1.82 1.60 -3.95
N LYS A 137 -0.69 1.61 -3.25
CA LYS A 137 -0.63 2.12 -1.89
C LYS A 137 0.58 3.03 -1.68
N ILE A 138 0.43 3.98 -0.77
CA ILE A 138 1.53 4.71 -0.15
C ILE A 138 1.52 4.30 1.31
N ASP A 139 2.59 3.67 1.81
CA ASP A 139 2.63 3.16 3.19
C ASP A 139 2.65 4.30 4.22
N ASN A 140 3.36 5.39 3.93
CA ASN A 140 3.34 6.59 4.74
C ASN A 140 3.48 7.84 3.86
N TYR A 141 2.39 8.58 3.69
CA TYR A 141 2.38 9.80 2.87
C TYR A 141 3.41 10.84 3.31
N TRP A 142 3.74 10.91 4.60
CA TRP A 142 4.67 11.90 5.12
C TRP A 142 6.14 11.55 4.89
N ASP A 143 6.44 10.32 4.47
CA ASP A 143 7.79 9.88 4.12
C ASP A 143 8.11 10.12 2.63
N LEU A 144 7.11 10.49 1.82
CA LEU A 144 7.32 10.95 0.45
C LEU A 144 8.16 12.24 0.42
N ASP A 145 8.91 12.42 -0.67
CA ASP A 145 9.67 13.64 -0.92
C ASP A 145 8.75 14.88 -1.02
N ALA A 146 9.37 16.06 -1.01
CA ALA A 146 8.62 17.31 -1.00
C ALA A 146 7.83 17.56 -2.30
N GLU A 147 8.37 17.14 -3.44
CA GLU A 147 7.76 17.31 -4.76
C GLU A 147 6.53 16.42 -4.91
N SER A 148 6.64 15.15 -4.54
CA SER A 148 5.53 14.20 -4.47
C SER A 148 4.36 14.73 -3.63
N ARG A 149 4.67 15.34 -2.48
CA ARG A 149 3.66 15.93 -1.57
C ARG A 149 3.06 17.23 -2.08
N ASP A 150 3.81 18.01 -2.86
CA ASP A 150 3.34 19.24 -3.49
C ASP A 150 2.37 18.92 -4.64
N LEU A 151 2.73 17.95 -5.50
CA LEU A 151 1.90 17.50 -6.62
C LEU A 151 0.53 16.96 -6.20
N THR A 152 0.37 16.51 -4.96
CA THR A 152 -0.82 15.80 -4.48
C THR A 152 -1.53 16.49 -3.31
N SER A 153 -1.08 17.68 -2.90
CA SER A 153 -1.60 18.38 -1.71
C SER A 153 -3.12 18.56 -1.73
N ASP A 154 -3.66 18.89 -2.89
CA ASP A 154 -5.09 19.22 -3.07
C ASP A 154 -5.99 17.98 -3.11
N LEU A 155 -5.40 16.80 -3.32
CA LEU A 155 -6.10 15.52 -3.39
C LEU A 155 -5.98 14.72 -2.09
N LEU A 156 -5.16 15.17 -1.14
CA LEU A 156 -4.86 14.46 0.09
C LEU A 156 -6.14 14.22 0.94
N PRO A 157 -6.41 12.99 1.42
CA PRO A 157 -7.60 12.73 2.23
C PRO A 157 -7.57 13.45 3.59
N ASP A 158 -8.71 14.01 4.01
CA ASP A 158 -8.83 14.76 5.28
C ASP A 158 -8.40 13.94 6.50
N LYS A 159 -8.64 12.63 6.48
CA LYS A 159 -8.23 11.69 7.54
C LYS A 159 -6.72 11.69 7.74
N VAL A 160 -5.93 11.75 6.66
CA VAL A 160 -4.46 11.78 6.69
C VAL A 160 -3.96 13.10 7.27
N ILE A 161 -4.56 14.20 6.83
CA ILE A 161 -4.27 15.55 7.33
C ILE A 161 -4.56 15.64 8.83
N LYS A 162 -5.77 15.26 9.25
CA LYS A 162 -6.21 15.32 10.66
C LYS A 162 -5.32 14.46 11.56
N ALA A 163 -5.00 13.23 11.15
CA ALA A 163 -4.11 12.35 11.91
C ALA A 163 -2.76 13.02 12.18
N ARG A 164 -2.17 13.70 11.18
CA ARG A 164 -0.90 14.42 11.33
C ARG A 164 -0.96 15.54 12.34
N TYR A 165 -2.06 16.31 12.37
CA TYR A 165 -2.24 17.41 13.32
C TYR A 165 -2.43 16.90 14.75
N TYR A 166 -3.25 15.87 14.97
CA TYR A 166 -3.49 15.31 16.30
C TYR A 166 -2.22 14.69 16.91
N THR A 167 -1.40 13.99 16.13
CA THR A 167 -0.12 13.45 16.62
C THR A 167 0.84 14.56 17.07
N ARG A 168 0.89 15.69 16.35
CA ARG A 168 1.76 16.84 16.68
C ARG A 168 1.31 17.62 17.90
N SER A 169 0.01 17.79 18.12
CA SER A 169 -0.50 18.47 19.32
C SER A 169 -0.32 17.62 20.59
N PHE A 170 -0.29 16.30 20.47
CA PHE A 170 -0.04 15.42 21.61
C PHE A 170 1.44 15.38 22.02
N SER A 171 2.38 15.39 21.07
CA SER A 171 3.82 15.35 21.39
C SER A 171 4.33 16.66 22.02
N SER A 172 3.78 17.81 21.63
CA SER A 172 4.14 19.11 22.22
C SER A 172 3.73 19.19 23.70
N SER A 173 2.59 18.60 24.08
CA SER A 173 2.09 18.59 25.47
C SER A 173 2.92 17.74 26.45
N ARG A 174 3.68 16.73 25.96
CA ARG A 174 4.54 15.87 26.82
C ARG A 174 5.91 16.47 27.12
N SER A 175 6.36 17.47 26.37
CA SER A 175 7.68 18.11 26.57
C SER A 175 7.70 19.23 27.64
N GLY A 176 6.55 19.55 28.24
CA GLY A 176 6.36 20.71 29.12
C GLY A 176 6.39 20.46 30.64
N LYS A 177 7.09 19.44 31.15
CA LYS A 177 7.29 19.28 32.62
C LYS A 177 8.70 18.77 32.98
N SER A 178 9.68 19.68 32.97
CA SER A 178 10.84 19.58 33.88
C SER A 178 11.39 20.98 34.19
N ARG A 179 10.89 21.61 35.26
CA ARG A 179 11.43 22.78 35.99
C ARG A 179 10.42 23.09 37.09
N GLY A 180 10.69 23.08 38.38
CA GLY A 180 11.86 22.77 39.19
C GLY A 180 11.41 22.77 40.65
N SER A 181 12.10 22.03 41.52
CA SER A 181 11.89 22.12 42.97
C SER A 181 13.24 22.33 43.63
N SER A 182 13.58 23.60 43.87
CA SER A 182 14.59 24.00 44.84
C SER A 182 13.87 24.84 45.90
N SER A 183 13.32 24.17 46.91
CA SER A 183 12.87 24.81 48.14
C SER A 183 14.06 25.04 49.06
N ARG A 184 14.30 26.32 49.35
CA ARG A 184 15.20 26.80 50.41
C ARG A 184 14.67 26.34 51.76
N GLY A 185 15.49 25.61 52.51
CA GLY A 185 15.28 25.37 53.94
C GLY A 185 15.96 26.45 54.75
N SER A 186 15.17 27.26 55.45
CA SER A 186 15.62 28.15 56.53
C SER A 186 14.75 27.84 57.75
N SER A 187 15.26 27.07 58.71
CA SER A 187 14.65 26.91 60.02
C SER A 187 15.66 27.30 61.10
N SER A 188 15.48 28.51 61.62
CA SER A 188 16.05 28.99 62.87
C SER A 188 15.36 28.32 64.04
N GLY A 189 16.13 27.58 64.84
CA GLY A 189 15.69 27.00 66.11
C GLY A 189 16.82 27.13 67.13
N SER A 190 16.81 28.21 67.91
CA SER A 190 17.64 28.40 69.09
C SER A 190 16.75 28.37 70.32
N SER A 191 16.92 27.38 71.20
CA SER A 191 16.69 27.46 72.66
C SER A 191 17.03 26.10 73.27
N GLY A 192 18.21 26.02 73.90
CA GLY A 192 18.69 24.85 74.63
C GLY A 192 19.82 25.28 75.56
N MET A 193 19.47 25.93 76.67
CA MET A 193 20.35 26.15 77.81
C MET A 193 20.24 24.93 78.74
N GLY A 194 21.38 24.35 79.12
CA GLY A 194 21.44 23.29 80.11
C GLY A 194 22.85 22.74 80.26
N GLY A 195 23.69 23.44 81.03
CA GLY A 195 25.03 23.00 81.37
C GLY A 195 25.51 23.55 82.71
N SER A 196 25.57 22.64 83.68
CA SER A 196 26.40 22.62 84.90
C SER A 196 26.19 23.63 86.02
N ILE A 197 25.80 23.12 87.20
CA ILE A 197 26.45 23.36 88.50
C ILE A 197 26.38 22.03 89.26
N GLY A 198 27.54 21.52 89.69
CA GLY A 198 27.65 20.39 90.61
C GLY A 198 28.10 20.87 91.99
N ILE A 199 27.68 20.19 93.06
CA ILE A 199 28.30 20.24 94.38
C ILE A 199 28.10 18.88 95.07
N ARG A 200 29.24 18.26 95.41
CA ARG A 200 29.59 17.32 96.49
C ARG A 200 28.56 16.32 97.01
#